data_AF-A0A1V9G6L7-F1
#
_entry.id   AF-A0A1V9G6L7-F1
#
_cell.length_a   1.000
_cell.length_b   1.000
_cell.length_c   1.000
_cell.angle_alpha   90.00
_cell.angle_beta   90.00
_cell.angle_gamma   90.00
#
_symmetry.space_group_name_H-M   'P 1'
#
loop_
_entity.id
_entity.type
_entity.pdbx_description
1 polymer ?
#
loop_
_entity_poly.entity_id
_entity_poly.type
_entity_poly.pdbx_seq_one_letter_code
_entity_poly.pdbx_strand_id
1 'polypeptide(L)'
;MFLPAIFKNTLSLLLLAILPAITCIITSCSSTKIITEYDCADAANINRDTTVWHYFWGLKQAKDIRPQCDKRYNHLNKVVVKSTPAHVLLTVITLGIVIPQKISWCCAPPNLQPGHLGN
;
A
#
# COMPACT_ATOMS: atom_id res chain seq x y z
N MET A 1 23.79 -11.26 46.78
CA MET A 1 22.67 -10.56 46.11
C MET A 1 22.21 -11.43 44.94
N PHE A 2 21.31 -12.39 45.19
CA PHE A 2 20.75 -13.26 44.16
C PHE A 2 19.43 -12.63 43.70
N LEU A 3 19.41 -12.04 42.50
CA LEU A 3 18.16 -11.68 41.84
C LEU A 3 17.41 -12.99 41.53
N PRO A 4 16.17 -13.19 42.03
CA PRO A 4 15.51 -14.47 41.88
C PRO A 4 15.13 -14.68 40.41
N ALA A 5 15.48 -15.84 39.86
CA ALA A 5 15.17 -16.27 38.49
C ALA A 5 13.67 -16.18 38.13
N ILE A 6 12.80 -16.10 39.14
CA ILE A 6 11.36 -15.89 39.03
C ILE A 6 11.05 -14.57 38.30
N PHE A 7 11.76 -13.47 38.60
CA PHE A 7 11.50 -12.16 38.00
C PHE A 7 11.80 -12.14 36.49
N LYS A 8 12.77 -12.96 36.05
CA LYS A 8 13.18 -13.05 34.64
C LYS A 8 12.11 -13.75 33.80
N ASN A 9 11.41 -14.74 34.35
CA ASN A 9 10.39 -15.50 33.63
C ASN A 9 9.05 -14.75 33.52
N THR A 10 8.61 -14.07 34.59
CA THR A 10 7.43 -13.20 34.54
C THR A 10 7.66 -11.98 33.66
N LEU A 11 8.84 -11.34 33.73
CA LEU A 11 9.19 -10.23 32.85
C LEU A 11 9.24 -10.66 31.38
N SER A 12 9.80 -11.84 31.09
CA SER A 12 9.86 -12.40 29.74
C SER A 12 8.47 -12.69 29.18
N LEU A 13 7.58 -13.32 29.96
CA LEU A 13 6.19 -13.56 29.57
C LEU A 13 5.41 -12.27 29.35
N LEU A 14 5.63 -11.26 30.20
CA LEU A 14 5.00 -9.95 30.07
C LEU A 14 5.48 -9.24 28.79
N LEU A 15 6.78 -9.29 28.49
CA LEU A 15 7.34 -8.72 27.26
C LEU A 15 6.76 -9.41 26.02
N LEU A 16 6.64 -10.75 26.07
CA LEU A 16 6.11 -11.56 24.96
C LEU A 16 4.64 -11.24 24.66
N ALA A 17 3.87 -10.84 25.68
CA ALA A 17 2.46 -10.46 25.54
C ALA A 17 2.28 -8.98 25.14
N ILE A 18 3.13 -8.08 25.65
CA ILE A 18 3.02 -6.63 25.44
C ILE A 18 3.53 -6.21 24.06
N LEU A 19 4.64 -6.77 23.58
CA LEU A 19 5.22 -6.46 22.27
C LEU A 19 4.21 -6.62 21.10
N PRO A 20 3.50 -7.75 20.94
CA PRO A 20 2.53 -7.90 19.85
C PRO A 20 1.33 -6.97 20.04
N ALA A 21 0.87 -6.75 21.27
CA ALA A 21 -0.23 -5.84 21.55
C ALA A 21 0.10 -4.39 21.13
N ILE A 22 1.31 -3.92 21.42
CA ILE A 22 1.78 -2.60 20.98
C ILE A 22 1.84 -2.52 19.46
N THR A 23 2.34 -3.56 18.78
CA THR A 23 2.40 -3.58 17.31
C THR A 23 1.02 -3.54 16.65
N CYS A 24 -0.01 -4.14 17.25
CA CYS A 24 -1.38 -4.06 16.73
C CYS A 24 -1.93 -2.64 16.79
N ILE A 25 -1.69 -1.90 17.88
CA ILE A 25 -2.27 -0.56 18.09
C ILE A 25 -1.69 0.48 17.12
N ILE A 26 -0.40 0.39 16.80
CA ILE A 26 0.28 1.32 15.89
C ILE A 26 -0.01 1.11 14.40
N THR A 27 -0.74 0.06 14.02
CA THR A 27 -1.05 -0.24 12.59
C THR A 27 -2.34 0.40 12.07
N SER A 28 -2.96 1.28 12.84
CA SER A 28 -4.17 2.02 12.45
C SER A 28 -3.89 2.96 11.27
N CYS A 29 -4.16 2.53 10.03
CA CYS A 29 -3.93 3.34 8.83
C CYS A 29 -5.27 3.88 8.27
N SER A 30 -5.45 5.20 8.36
CA SER A 30 -6.51 5.93 7.65
C SER A 30 -5.87 6.74 6.53
N SER A 31 -6.41 6.65 5.31
CA SER A 31 -5.95 7.40 4.15
C SER A 31 -7.09 8.23 3.58
N THR A 32 -6.93 9.55 3.58
CA THR A 32 -7.84 10.47 2.91
C THR A 32 -7.24 10.85 1.56
N LYS A 33 -8.09 10.87 0.52
CA LYS A 33 -7.67 11.25 -0.82
C LYS A 33 -8.39 12.51 -1.27
N ILE A 34 -7.62 13.50 -1.70
CA ILE A 34 -8.14 14.66 -2.45
C ILE A 34 -8.22 14.26 -3.94
N ILE A 35 -9.34 14.55 -4.56
CA ILE A 35 -9.63 14.28 -5.98
C ILE A 35 -10.13 15.57 -6.62
N THR A 36 -9.55 15.94 -7.76
CA THR A 36 -10.05 17.02 -8.61
C THR A 36 -10.83 16.45 -9.80
N GLU A 37 -11.63 17.30 -10.43
CA GLU A 37 -12.60 16.93 -11.47
C GLU A 37 -11.96 16.34 -12.73
N TYR A 38 -10.64 16.48 -12.95
CA TYR A 38 -9.97 15.95 -14.14
C TYR A 38 -8.91 14.89 -13.83
N ASP A 39 -8.77 14.47 -12.56
CA ASP A 39 -7.66 13.61 -12.15
C ASP A 39 -7.75 12.17 -12.72
N CYS A 40 -8.95 11.67 -13.02
CA CYS A 40 -9.13 10.42 -13.78
C CYS A 40 -10.54 10.39 -14.41
N ALA A 41 -11.15 11.55 -14.68
CA ALA A 41 -12.60 11.67 -14.89
C ALA A 41 -13.12 11.18 -16.25
N ASP A 42 -12.25 11.05 -17.23
CA ASP A 42 -12.56 10.25 -18.41
C ASP A 42 -12.36 8.78 -18.06
N ALA A 43 -13.41 8.17 -17.50
CA ALA A 43 -13.52 6.73 -17.19
C ALA A 43 -13.30 5.80 -18.41
N ALA A 44 -12.89 6.34 -19.55
CA ALA A 44 -12.39 5.61 -20.72
C ALA A 44 -10.87 5.35 -20.69
N ASN A 45 -10.09 6.08 -19.87
CA ASN A 45 -8.64 5.87 -19.73
C ASN A 45 -8.29 5.00 -18.52
N ILE A 46 -8.70 3.74 -18.62
CA ILE A 46 -8.08 2.56 -18.04
C ILE A 46 -7.64 2.68 -16.56
N ASN A 47 -8.60 2.55 -15.64
CA ASN A 47 -8.31 2.11 -14.28
C ASN A 47 -7.77 0.67 -14.36
N ARG A 48 -6.46 0.49 -14.18
CA ARG A 48 -5.86 -0.85 -14.10
C ARG A 48 -5.77 -1.24 -12.63
N ASP A 49 -6.34 -2.40 -12.31
CA ASP A 49 -6.27 -3.03 -11.00
C ASP A 49 -5.38 -4.27 -11.08
N THR A 50 -4.38 -4.37 -10.20
CA THR A 50 -3.60 -5.59 -10.02
C THR A 50 -3.37 -5.89 -8.55
N THR A 51 -3.29 -7.17 -8.20
CA THR A 51 -2.87 -7.59 -6.86
C THR A 51 -1.40 -7.95 -6.91
N VAL A 52 -0.61 -7.32 -6.03
CA VAL A 52 0.79 -7.65 -5.84
C VAL A 52 0.98 -8.42 -4.55
N TRP A 53 1.99 -9.28 -4.55
CA TRP A 53 2.32 -10.15 -3.44
C TRP A 53 3.77 -9.89 -3.05
N HIS A 54 3.96 -9.45 -1.83
CA HIS A 54 5.29 -9.36 -1.22
C HIS A 54 5.45 -10.51 -0.25
N TYR A 55 6.64 -11.11 -0.23
CA TYR A 55 6.93 -12.22 0.66
C TYR A 55 8.08 -11.90 1.61
N PHE A 56 8.08 -12.58 2.75
CA PHE A 56 9.12 -12.49 3.77
C PHE A 56 9.42 -11.04 4.15
N TRP A 57 8.39 -10.28 4.56
CA TRP A 57 8.54 -8.88 4.96
C TRP A 57 9.14 -7.95 3.90
N GLY A 58 9.04 -8.34 2.62
CA GLY A 58 9.59 -7.57 1.50
C GLY A 58 10.97 -8.03 1.01
N LEU A 59 11.53 -9.13 1.53
CA LEU A 59 12.76 -9.72 0.96
C LEU A 59 12.53 -10.20 -0.48
N LYS A 60 11.34 -10.73 -0.78
CA LYS A 60 10.92 -11.05 -2.15
C LYS A 60 9.79 -10.11 -2.55
N GLN A 61 10.17 -9.04 -3.25
CA GLN A 61 9.22 -8.05 -3.74
C GLN A 61 8.52 -8.54 -5.01
N ALA A 62 7.30 -8.05 -5.22
CA ALA A 62 6.62 -8.21 -6.50
C ALA A 62 7.44 -7.53 -7.61
N LYS A 63 7.39 -8.09 -8.82
CA LYS A 63 8.05 -7.51 -9.99
C LYS A 63 7.52 -6.10 -10.26
N ASP A 64 8.43 -5.20 -10.66
CA ASP A 64 8.09 -3.84 -11.06
C ASP A 64 7.00 -3.82 -12.13
N ILE A 65 5.93 -3.06 -11.86
CA ILE A 65 4.82 -2.88 -12.79
C ILE A 65 5.14 -1.69 -13.70
N ARG A 66 5.15 -1.93 -15.01
CA ARG A 66 5.28 -0.87 -16.01
C ARG A 66 3.91 -0.50 -16.57
N PRO A 67 3.32 0.63 -16.13
CA PRO A 67 2.00 1.04 -16.61
C PRO A 67 2.06 1.28 -18.12
N GLN A 68 1.08 0.74 -18.84
CA GLN A 68 0.95 0.94 -20.28
C GLN A 68 0.17 2.24 -20.56
N CYS A 69 0.74 3.38 -20.17
CA CYS A 69 0.20 4.69 -20.51
C CYS A 69 0.61 5.07 -21.95
N ASP A 70 -0.16 5.95 -22.59
CA ASP A 70 0.21 6.47 -23.91
C ASP A 70 1.58 7.17 -23.83
N LYS A 71 2.48 6.87 -24.78
CA LYS A 71 3.82 7.45 -24.86
C LYS A 71 3.80 8.97 -24.94
N ARG A 72 2.75 9.56 -25.51
CA ARG A 72 2.60 11.03 -25.64
C ARG A 72 2.46 11.73 -24.30
N TYR A 73 1.92 11.04 -23.31
CA TYR A 73 1.58 11.59 -22.00
C TYR A 73 1.94 10.58 -20.91
N ASN A 74 3.12 9.95 -21.01
CA ASN A 74 3.58 8.82 -20.18
C ASN A 74 3.85 9.20 -18.71
N HIS A 75 2.85 9.75 -18.03
CA HIS A 75 2.86 10.11 -16.63
C HIS A 75 1.63 9.49 -15.94
N LEU A 76 1.87 8.92 -14.76
CA LEU A 76 0.83 8.45 -13.86
C LEU A 76 0.23 9.65 -13.15
N ASN A 77 -1.10 9.74 -13.10
CA ASN A 77 -1.74 10.79 -12.31
C ASN A 77 -2.11 10.33 -10.90
N LYS A 78 -2.58 9.08 -10.79
CA LYS A 78 -3.07 8.53 -9.53
C LYS A 78 -2.63 7.09 -9.38
N VAL A 79 -2.07 6.79 -8.21
CA VAL A 79 -1.85 5.43 -7.73
C VAL A 79 -2.58 5.29 -6.40
N VAL A 80 -3.37 4.24 -6.26
CA VAL A 80 -4.09 3.90 -5.04
C VAL A 80 -3.69 2.50 -4.64
N VAL A 81 -3.07 2.39 -3.46
CA VAL A 81 -2.76 1.10 -2.85
C VAL A 81 -3.80 0.85 -1.77
N LYS A 82 -4.50 -0.28 -1.87
CA LYS A 82 -5.55 -0.69 -0.93
C LYS A 82 -5.18 -2.03 -0.30
N SER A 83 -5.27 -2.07 1.01
CA SER A 83 -5.25 -3.30 1.80
C SER A 83 -6.65 -3.58 2.28
N THR A 84 -7.19 -4.77 2.00
CA THR A 84 -8.48 -5.18 2.55
C THR A 84 -8.27 -5.80 3.93
N PRO A 85 -9.29 -5.85 4.80
CA PRO A 85 -9.20 -6.55 6.08
C PRO A 85 -8.76 -8.01 5.94
N ALA A 86 -9.16 -8.69 4.85
CA ALA A 86 -8.72 -10.05 4.55
C ALA A 86 -7.22 -10.13 4.26
N HIS A 87 -6.65 -9.14 3.55
CA HIS A 87 -5.20 -9.08 3.31
C HIS A 87 -4.42 -8.90 4.62
N VAL A 88 -4.94 -8.06 5.53
CA VAL A 88 -4.35 -7.84 6.84
C VAL A 88 -4.41 -9.12 7.67
N LEU A 89 -5.56 -9.79 7.72
CA LEU A 89 -5.71 -11.06 8.44
C LEU A 89 -4.71 -12.11 7.94
N LEU A 90 -4.57 -12.24 6.61
CA LEU A 90 -3.62 -13.17 6.00
C LEU A 90 -2.18 -12.81 6.37
N THR A 91 -1.84 -11.52 6.38
CA THR A 91 -0.52 -11.04 6.80
C THR A 91 -0.25 -11.38 8.27
N VAL A 92 -1.23 -11.23 9.16
CA VAL A 92 -1.10 -11.55 10.59
C VAL A 92 -0.93 -13.05 10.82
N ILE A 93 -1.78 -13.88 10.19
CA ILE A 93 -1.71 -15.35 10.33
C ILE A 93 -0.38 -15.89 9.78
N THR A 94 0.13 -15.29 8.70
CA THR A 94 1.40 -15.68 8.10
C THR A 94 2.60 -15.01 8.76
N LEU A 95 2.43 -14.28 9.87
CA LEU A 95 3.50 -13.54 10.55
C LEU A 95 4.33 -12.68 9.58
N GLY A 96 3.67 -11.96 8.67
CA GLY A 96 4.30 -11.08 7.68
C GLY A 96 5.03 -11.80 6.54
N ILE A 97 4.92 -13.13 6.44
CA ILE A 97 5.51 -13.90 5.33
C ILE A 97 4.77 -13.62 4.02
N VAL A 98 3.46 -13.35 4.04
CA VAL A 98 2.67 -13.07 2.85
C VAL A 98 1.91 -11.75 3.02
N ILE A 99 2.18 -10.78 2.15
CA ILE A 99 1.61 -9.44 2.23
C ILE A 99 0.95 -9.11 0.89
N PRO A 100 -0.36 -9.36 0.73
CA PRO A 100 -1.10 -8.99 -0.46
C PRO A 100 -1.54 -7.53 -0.44
N GLN A 101 -1.38 -6.83 -1.56
CA GLN A 101 -1.85 -5.46 -1.74
C GLN A 101 -2.56 -5.31 -3.08
N LYS A 102 -3.69 -4.60 -3.10
CA LYS A 102 -4.36 -4.24 -4.34
C LYS A 102 -3.88 -2.87 -4.79
N ILE A 103 -3.32 -2.78 -5.98
CA ILE A 103 -2.84 -1.54 -6.58
C ILE A 103 -3.76 -1.19 -7.74
N SER A 104 -4.26 0.03 -7.71
CA SER A 104 -5.05 0.62 -8.78
C SER A 104 -4.34 1.87 -9.28
N TRP A 105 -4.23 2.07 -10.59
CA TRP A 105 -3.64 3.29 -11.13
C TRP A 105 -4.40 3.83 -12.34
N CYS A 106 -4.25 5.14 -12.57
CA CYS A 106 -4.76 5.83 -13.75
C CYS A 106 -3.64 6.66 -14.41
N CYS A 107 -3.67 6.71 -15.74
CA CYS A 107 -2.79 7.55 -16.53
C CYS A 107 -3.32 8.98 -16.58
N ALA A 108 -2.43 9.95 -16.72
CA ALA A 108 -2.83 11.34 -16.86
C ALA A 108 -3.52 11.62 -18.21
N PRO A 109 -4.48 12.55 -18.24
CA PRO A 109 -5.14 12.95 -19.47
C PRO A 109 -4.15 13.63 -20.44
N PRO A 110 -4.44 13.61 -21.75
CA PRO A 110 -3.64 14.32 -22.73
C PRO A 110 -3.66 15.83 -22.47
N ASN A 111 -2.49 16.46 -22.48
CA ASN A 111 -2.39 17.92 -22.47
C ASN A 111 -2.76 18.44 -23.87
N LEU A 112 -3.97 18.99 -23.99
CA LEU A 112 -4.40 19.72 -25.18
C LEU A 112 -3.67 21.08 -25.15
N GLN A 113 -2.84 21.35 -26.16
CA GLN A 113 -2.25 22.68 -26.30
C GLN A 113 -3.39 23.70 -26.41
N PRO A 114 -3.36 24.81 -25.66
CA PRO A 114 -4.35 25.85 -25.82
C PRO A 114 -4.35 26.31 -27.27
N GLY A 115 -5.54 26.33 -27.89
CA GLY A 115 -5.68 26.77 -29.27
C GLY A 115 -5.15 28.20 -29.45
N HIS A 116 -4.43 28.44 -30.54
CA HIS A 116 -4.00 29.79 -30.89
C HIS A 116 -5.25 30.60 -31.29
N LEU A 117 -5.61 31.60 -30.50
CA LEU A 117 -6.63 32.57 -30.85
C LEU A 117 -5.97 33.70 -31.65
N GLY A 118 -5.90 33.56 -32.97
CA GLY A 118 -5.42 34.61 -33.88
C GLY A 118 -4.88 34.03 -35.19
N ASN A 119 -5.22 34.68 -36.30
CA ASN A 119 -4.56 34.51 -37.61
C ASN A 119 -3.46 35.57 -37.76
#